data_AF-A0A8S1K013-F1
#
_entry.id   AF-A0A8S1K013-F1
#
_cell.length_a   1.000
_cell.length_b   1.000
_cell.length_c   1.000
_cell.angle_alpha   90.00
_cell.angle_beta   90.00
_cell.angle_gamma   90.00
#
_symmetry.space_group_name_H-M   'P 1'
#
loop_
_entity.id
_entity.type
_entity.pdbx_description
1 polymer ?
#
loop_
_entity_poly.entity_id
_entity_poly.type
_entity_poly.pdbx_seq_one_letter_code
_entity_poly.pdbx_strand_id
1 'polypeptide(L)'
;MNPQQVKNKDKQHFKISEFILEKLLNDFGQKPIDRKLITSYVNDYKSKYSSYNEQGVRQLKIELKSALQKSDTEKEQIIINLINNSNSKLLQKDQQQNAKKENNNRKQLNTLPQEKLNQNNNMIDNEIYRQESLPSENRKSIYEIEDENQDEWTAIIKYDTAKYQKEQLETKKKQQIMKQKLKEDLDKQLKEKEQQKREEELKEAQFVQQNQQRKIEFEQLEKQKKDQQKHKQYEEKKLRDEQVQLEKMRKKEIQMQSKLQEDEILQQLKNEINKESLELNKKRQEQKEKFQQLLKENELLRQKAQDDLKQQRELEQKIQQQELQRQIQEDEKRENQKKEREDKIKQFMSNYSFQVLSKQQEQEENEGKYLIEQLKKQEQLEKQQEIEKKQKEKQKMELIKQQLQFQIQQKQQKKLSEEEEQKMLFIQQQLDLLIFSQKQQEKQEQIKKSHKQNQDDIKKQIEGQRNKSLHEKMSKLELLQNKNLLKNIANDQEIKTKFRKVNVSLK
;
A
#
# COMPACT_ATOMS: atom_id res chain seq x y z
N MET A 1 17.08 26.03 -21.91
CA MET A 1 16.26 24.84 -22.25
C MET A 1 15.08 24.75 -21.28
N ASN A 2 13.87 24.58 -21.79
CA ASN A 2 12.62 24.71 -21.03
C ASN A 2 12.37 23.48 -20.12
N PRO A 3 12.26 23.63 -18.78
CA PRO A 3 12.09 22.50 -17.85
C PRO A 3 10.74 21.77 -17.99
N GLN A 4 9.77 22.33 -18.71
CA GLN A 4 8.49 21.67 -19.03
C GLN A 4 8.59 20.61 -20.13
N GLN A 5 9.55 20.70 -21.05
CA GLN A 5 9.69 19.72 -22.15
C GLN A 5 10.30 18.39 -21.70
N VAL A 6 11.12 18.39 -20.64
CA VAL A 6 11.74 17.17 -20.08
C VAL A 6 10.70 16.30 -19.38
N LYS A 7 9.79 16.91 -18.59
CA LYS A 7 8.74 16.20 -17.85
C LYS A 7 7.69 15.52 -18.74
N ASN A 8 7.50 15.99 -19.98
CA ASN A 8 6.57 15.36 -20.93
C ASN A 8 7.18 14.16 -21.66
N LYS A 9 8.51 14.13 -21.88
CA LYS A 9 9.20 12.99 -22.51
C LYS A 9 9.23 11.76 -21.59
N ASP A 10 9.46 11.96 -20.29
CA ASP A 10 9.46 10.86 -19.30
C ASP A 10 8.08 10.20 -19.15
N LYS A 11 7.00 10.99 -19.24
CA LYS A 11 5.62 10.48 -19.19
C LYS A 11 5.23 9.67 -20.43
N GLN A 12 5.70 10.08 -21.61
CA GLN A 12 5.47 9.31 -22.85
C GLN A 12 6.27 8.00 -22.84
N HIS A 13 7.50 8.03 -22.33
CA HIS A 13 8.33 6.83 -22.16
C HIS A 13 7.74 5.79 -21.22
N PHE A 14 7.11 6.23 -20.14
CA PHE A 14 6.44 5.34 -19.20
C PHE A 14 5.26 4.60 -19.84
N LYS A 15 4.40 5.33 -20.56
CA LYS A 15 3.25 4.76 -21.28
C LYS A 15 3.63 3.73 -22.35
N ILE A 16 4.70 3.99 -23.10
CA ILE A 16 5.20 3.06 -24.12
C ILE A 16 5.78 1.79 -23.47
N SER A 17 6.46 1.93 -22.33
CA SER A 17 7.01 0.79 -21.60
C SER A 17 5.94 -0.14 -21.03
N GLU A 18 4.86 0.43 -20.49
CA GLU A 18 3.71 -0.33 -20.00
C GLU A 18 2.99 -1.04 -21.15
N PHE A 19 2.79 -0.37 -22.28
CA PHE A 19 2.16 -0.96 -23.46
C PHE A 19 2.96 -2.15 -24.02
N ILE A 20 4.30 -2.05 -24.07
CA ILE A 20 5.16 -3.15 -24.51
C ILE A 20 5.10 -4.31 -23.51
N LEU A 21 5.13 -4.02 -22.21
CA LEU A 21 5.04 -5.02 -21.15
C LEU A 21 3.71 -5.79 -21.22
N GLU A 22 2.59 -5.08 -21.32
CA GLU A 22 1.26 -5.65 -21.38
C GLU A 22 1.08 -6.53 -22.62
N LYS A 23 1.56 -6.07 -23.78
CA LYS A 23 1.49 -6.85 -25.02
C LYS A 23 2.34 -8.12 -24.96
N LEU A 24 3.53 -8.07 -24.37
CA LEU A 24 4.40 -9.26 -24.23
C LEU A 24 3.90 -10.23 -23.15
N LEU A 25 3.27 -9.73 -22.08
CA LEU A 25 2.63 -10.57 -21.07
C LEU A 25 1.39 -11.29 -21.64
N ASN A 26 0.65 -10.65 -22.53
CA ASN A 26 -0.48 -11.29 -23.22
C ASN A 26 0.00 -12.33 -24.25
N ASP A 27 1.08 -12.04 -24.99
CA ASP A 27 1.63 -12.97 -26.01
C ASP A 27 2.32 -14.19 -25.37
N PHE A 28 3.00 -14.03 -24.22
CA PHE A 28 3.92 -15.06 -23.69
C PHE A 28 3.78 -15.37 -22.18
N GLY A 29 2.93 -14.67 -21.43
CA GLY A 29 2.84 -14.75 -19.96
C GLY A 29 1.95 -15.86 -19.40
N GLN A 30 2.06 -17.09 -19.95
CA GLN A 30 1.22 -18.23 -19.54
C GLN A 30 1.60 -18.79 -18.15
N LYS A 31 2.90 -18.84 -17.82
CA LYS A 31 3.37 -19.30 -16.50
C LYS A 31 3.85 -18.13 -15.63
N PRO A 32 3.75 -18.23 -14.29
CA PRO A 32 4.19 -17.16 -13.38
C PRO A 32 5.68 -16.85 -13.49
N ILE A 33 6.51 -17.84 -13.85
CA ILE A 33 7.96 -17.66 -14.05
C ILE A 33 8.25 -16.86 -15.34
N ASP A 34 7.47 -17.11 -16.39
CA ASP A 34 7.56 -16.40 -17.66
C ASP A 34 7.16 -14.93 -17.50
N ARG A 35 6.14 -14.64 -16.66
CA ARG A 35 5.77 -13.24 -16.34
C ARG A 35 6.90 -12.48 -15.65
N LYS A 36 7.60 -13.11 -14.70
CA LYS A 36 8.76 -12.51 -14.01
C LYS A 36 9.94 -12.29 -14.96
N LEU A 37 10.17 -13.24 -15.87
CA LEU A 37 11.19 -13.15 -16.92
C LEU A 37 10.91 -11.97 -17.87
N ILE A 38 9.69 -11.89 -18.40
CA ILE A 38 9.25 -10.83 -19.32
C ILE A 38 9.41 -9.45 -18.66
N THR A 39 8.98 -9.33 -17.40
CA THR A 39 9.10 -8.07 -16.64
C THR A 39 10.56 -7.66 -16.46
N SER A 40 11.46 -8.62 -16.22
CA SER A 40 12.89 -8.36 -16.03
C SER A 40 13.57 -7.89 -17.32
N TYR A 41 13.24 -8.50 -18.47
CA TYR A 41 13.76 -8.08 -19.78
C TYR A 41 13.29 -6.69 -20.19
N VAL A 42 12.01 -6.37 -19.98
CA VAL A 42 11.46 -5.04 -20.31
C VAL A 42 12.08 -3.96 -19.44
N ASN A 43 12.31 -4.24 -18.14
CA ASN A 43 12.98 -3.31 -17.23
C ASN A 43 14.46 -3.11 -17.56
N ASP A 44 15.18 -4.18 -17.92
CA ASP A 44 16.58 -4.06 -18.36
C ASP A 44 16.68 -3.25 -19.66
N TYR A 45 15.80 -3.47 -20.63
CA TYR A 45 15.73 -2.69 -21.87
C TYR A 45 15.44 -1.21 -21.61
N LYS A 46 14.49 -0.92 -20.71
CA LYS A 46 14.19 0.46 -20.24
C LYS A 46 15.40 1.12 -19.60
N SER A 47 16.25 0.36 -18.90
CA SER A 47 17.45 0.89 -18.26
C SER A 47 18.60 1.16 -19.25
N LYS A 48 18.68 0.36 -20.33
CA LYS A 48 19.75 0.40 -21.35
C LYS A 48 19.51 1.47 -22.41
N TYR A 49 18.26 1.68 -22.83
CA TYR A 49 17.94 2.55 -23.97
C TYR A 49 17.10 3.77 -23.55
N SER A 50 17.55 4.96 -23.97
CA SER A 50 16.85 6.22 -23.67
C SER A 50 15.64 6.49 -24.57
N SER A 51 15.42 5.69 -25.61
CA SER A 51 14.32 5.79 -26.59
C SER A 51 13.89 4.39 -27.06
N TYR A 52 12.60 4.10 -27.16
CA TYR A 52 12.09 2.83 -27.70
C TYR A 52 12.14 2.88 -29.23
N ASN A 53 13.10 2.16 -29.83
CA ASN A 53 13.17 1.97 -31.29
C ASN A 53 12.47 0.67 -31.67
N GLU A 54 11.69 0.67 -32.75
CA GLU A 54 10.94 -0.50 -33.22
C GLU A 54 11.86 -1.71 -33.48
N GLN A 55 13.04 -1.49 -34.07
CA GLN A 55 14.02 -2.56 -34.28
C GLN A 55 14.52 -3.17 -32.97
N GLY A 56 14.69 -2.36 -31.93
CA GLY A 56 15.12 -2.85 -30.62
C GLY A 56 14.02 -3.60 -29.87
N VAL A 57 12.75 -3.23 -30.06
CA VAL A 57 11.61 -4.00 -29.54
C VAL A 57 11.48 -5.36 -30.26
N ARG A 58 11.77 -5.42 -31.57
CA ARG A 58 11.83 -6.70 -32.31
C ARG A 58 12.96 -7.60 -31.80
N GLN A 59 14.16 -7.05 -31.54
CA GLN A 59 15.26 -7.80 -30.95
C GLN A 59 14.91 -8.33 -29.56
N LEU A 60 14.29 -7.50 -28.71
CA LEU A 60 13.80 -7.92 -27.39
C LEU A 60 12.79 -9.07 -27.52
N LYS A 61 11.89 -9.04 -28.50
CA LYS A 61 10.95 -10.14 -28.75
C LYS A 61 11.65 -11.44 -29.15
N ILE A 62 12.74 -11.36 -29.93
CA ILE A 62 13.54 -12.53 -30.34
C ILE A 62 14.32 -13.11 -29.15
N GLU A 63 14.98 -12.26 -28.37
CA GLU A 63 15.71 -12.67 -27.16
C GLU A 63 14.79 -13.30 -26.11
N LEU A 64 13.59 -12.74 -25.95
CA LEU A 64 12.60 -13.24 -25.02
C LEU A 64 12.02 -14.59 -25.48
N LYS A 65 11.82 -14.76 -26.79
CA LYS A 65 11.38 -16.05 -27.36
C LYS A 65 12.43 -17.15 -27.19
N SER A 66 13.73 -16.84 -27.31
CA SER A 66 14.80 -17.82 -27.05
C SER A 66 14.97 -18.10 -25.56
N ALA A 67 14.79 -17.10 -24.69
CA ALA A 67 14.83 -17.28 -23.23
C ALA A 67 13.66 -18.10 -22.68
N LEU A 68 12.48 -18.03 -23.30
CA LEU A 68 11.29 -18.81 -22.91
C LEU A 68 11.41 -20.31 -23.19
N GLN A 69 12.25 -20.70 -24.15
CA GLN A 69 12.50 -22.11 -24.50
C GLN A 69 13.45 -22.82 -23.53
N LYS A 70 14.09 -22.08 -22.61
CA LYS A 70 15.02 -22.62 -21.62
C LYS A 70 14.31 -23.31 -20.46
N SER A 71 15.06 -24.10 -19.69
CA SER A 71 14.55 -24.75 -18.48
C SER A 71 14.19 -23.72 -17.40
N ASP A 72 13.28 -24.07 -16.49
CA ASP A 72 12.80 -23.12 -15.46
C ASP A 72 13.95 -22.66 -14.52
N THR A 73 14.95 -23.51 -14.26
CA THR A 73 16.16 -23.17 -13.50
C THR A 73 17.05 -22.16 -14.23
N GLU A 74 17.21 -22.29 -15.55
CA GLU A 74 17.94 -21.32 -16.36
C GLU A 74 17.20 -19.98 -16.45
N LYS A 75 15.86 -19.99 -16.48
CA LYS A 75 15.04 -18.76 -16.45
C LYS A 75 15.25 -17.99 -15.14
N GLU A 76 15.32 -18.67 -14.00
CA GLU A 76 15.61 -18.03 -12.71
C GLU A 76 17.00 -17.40 -12.66
N GLN A 77 18.01 -18.10 -13.19
CA GLN A 77 19.38 -17.55 -13.27
C GLN A 77 19.44 -16.31 -14.17
N ILE A 78 18.72 -16.31 -15.29
CA ILE A 78 18.63 -15.14 -16.18
C ILE A 78 17.95 -13.96 -15.48
N ILE A 79 16.85 -14.21 -14.73
CA ILE A 79 16.16 -13.18 -13.94
C ILE A 79 17.11 -12.55 -12.92
N ILE A 80 17.84 -13.37 -12.16
CA ILE A 80 18.79 -12.89 -11.14
C ILE A 80 19.89 -12.03 -11.79
N ASN A 81 20.44 -12.47 -12.92
CA ASN A 81 21.48 -11.73 -13.63
C ASN A 81 20.98 -10.38 -14.18
N LEU A 82 19.76 -10.32 -14.70
CA LEU A 82 19.16 -9.08 -15.22
C LEU A 82 18.85 -8.07 -14.09
N ILE A 83 18.38 -8.55 -12.94
CA ILE A 83 18.11 -7.72 -11.77
C ILE A 83 19.42 -7.15 -11.20
N ASN A 84 20.45 -7.98 -11.05
CA ASN A 84 21.75 -7.55 -10.53
C ASN A 84 22.43 -6.52 -11.44
N ASN A 85 22.37 -6.72 -12.75
CA ASN A 85 22.91 -5.77 -13.73
C ASN A 85 22.15 -4.43 -13.74
N SER A 86 20.83 -4.46 -13.56
CA SER A 86 20.00 -3.25 -13.50
C SER A 86 20.31 -2.41 -12.25
N ASN A 87 20.50 -3.06 -11.10
CA ASN A 87 20.82 -2.38 -9.83
C ASN A 87 22.24 -1.79 -9.83
N SER A 88 23.22 -2.48 -10.43
CA SER A 88 24.60 -1.99 -10.56
C SER A 88 24.70 -0.69 -11.38
N LYS A 89 23.93 -0.59 -12.47
CA LYS A 89 23.89 0.63 -13.31
C LYS A 89 23.17 1.80 -12.65
N LEU A 90 22.17 1.54 -11.82
CA LEU A 90 21.47 2.56 -11.04
C LEU A 90 22.43 3.18 -9.99
N LEU A 91 23.22 2.35 -9.31
CA LEU A 91 24.25 2.79 -8.36
C LEU A 91 25.34 3.66 -9.02
N GLN A 92 25.78 3.31 -10.24
CA GLN A 92 26.78 4.10 -10.97
C GLN A 92 26.25 5.47 -11.43
N LYS A 93 24.96 5.57 -11.80
CA LYS A 93 24.35 6.87 -12.15
C LYS A 93 24.22 7.80 -10.95
N ASP A 94 23.91 7.26 -9.77
CA ASP A 94 23.84 8.05 -8.53
C ASP A 94 25.22 8.53 -8.06
N GLN A 95 26.27 7.72 -8.25
CA GLN A 95 27.65 8.15 -7.96
C GLN A 95 28.15 9.25 -8.92
N GLN A 96 27.79 9.20 -10.21
CA GLN A 96 28.15 10.25 -11.18
C GLN A 96 27.36 11.56 -10.99
N GLN A 97 26.14 11.51 -10.45
CA GLN A 97 25.37 12.72 -10.12
C GLN A 97 25.83 13.40 -8.83
N ASN A 98 26.34 12.63 -7.85
CA ASN A 98 26.92 13.19 -6.63
C ASN A 98 28.31 13.80 -6.87
N ALA A 99 29.14 13.21 -7.74
CA ALA A 99 30.44 13.79 -8.13
C ALA A 99 30.32 15.14 -8.87
N LYS A 100 29.21 15.39 -9.59
CA LYS A 100 28.95 16.68 -10.24
C LYS A 100 28.39 17.75 -9.29
N LYS A 101 27.89 17.37 -8.11
CA LYS A 101 27.43 18.33 -7.08
C LYS A 101 28.55 18.76 -6.12
N GLU A 102 29.60 17.97 -5.95
CA GLU A 102 30.75 18.37 -5.12
C GLU A 102 31.73 19.34 -5.81
N ASN A 103 31.78 19.36 -7.16
CA ASN A 103 32.67 20.27 -7.89
C ASN A 103 32.18 21.73 -7.99
N ASN A 104 30.93 22.03 -7.61
CA ASN A 104 30.41 23.41 -7.56
C ASN A 104 30.59 24.08 -6.18
N ASN A 105 30.97 23.34 -5.13
CA ASN A 105 31.20 23.89 -3.79
C ASN A 105 32.67 24.17 -3.45
N ARG A 106 33.61 23.94 -4.39
CA ARG A 106 35.06 24.09 -4.17
C ARG A 106 35.72 25.31 -4.85
N LYS A 107 34.94 26.30 -5.30
CA LYS A 107 35.45 27.55 -5.90
C LYS A 107 35.07 28.85 -5.15
N GLN A 108 34.75 28.79 -3.86
CA GLN A 108 34.46 29.99 -3.05
C GLN A 108 35.13 30.04 -1.68
N LEU A 109 36.31 29.43 -1.52
CA LEU A 109 37.18 29.71 -0.37
C LEU A 109 38.62 29.86 -0.85
N ASN A 110 38.97 31.06 -1.30
CA ASN A 110 40.36 31.55 -1.36
C ASN A 110 40.34 33.05 -1.68
N THR A 111 40.02 33.87 -0.68
CA THR A 111 40.45 35.27 -0.63
C THR A 111 40.73 35.61 0.84
N LEU A 112 41.93 35.22 1.28
CA LEU A 112 42.58 35.77 2.46
C LEU A 112 43.23 37.10 2.04
N PRO A 113 42.91 38.25 2.67
CA PRO A 113 43.75 39.43 2.53
C PRO A 113 44.91 39.31 3.53
N GLN A 114 46.13 39.15 3.02
CA GLN A 114 47.34 39.45 3.78
C GLN A 114 47.40 40.97 4.02
N GLU A 115 47.09 41.40 5.24
CA GLU A 115 47.50 42.72 5.70
C GLU A 115 49.01 42.71 5.99
N LYS A 116 49.74 43.46 5.16
CA LYS A 116 51.14 43.81 5.39
C LYS A 116 51.19 44.79 6.57
N LEU A 117 51.68 44.32 7.71
CA LEU A 117 52.15 45.15 8.81
C LEU A 117 53.48 45.82 8.37
N ASN A 118 53.40 47.09 7.99
CA ASN A 118 54.54 48.00 7.97
C ASN A 118 54.96 48.28 9.42
N GLN A 119 55.98 47.59 9.91
CA GLN A 119 56.74 48.01 11.09
C GLN A 119 57.82 48.99 10.62
N ASN A 120 57.49 50.28 10.64
CA ASN A 120 58.46 51.36 10.66
C ASN A 120 59.04 51.43 12.08
N ASN A 121 60.22 50.83 12.27
CA ASN A 121 61.11 51.11 13.38
C ASN A 121 62.45 51.52 12.77
N ASN A 122 62.74 52.82 12.77
CA ASN A 122 64.11 53.31 12.90
C ASN A 122 64.08 54.61 13.68
N MET A 123 64.52 54.44 14.92
CA MET A 123 65.10 55.43 15.83
C MET A 123 65.55 56.71 15.13
N ILE A 124 64.92 57.82 15.48
CA ILE A 124 65.53 59.14 15.36
C ILE A 124 66.07 59.45 16.75
N ASP A 125 67.38 59.30 16.87
CA ASP A 125 68.20 59.91 17.90
C ASP A 125 67.92 61.42 17.91
N ASN A 126 67.21 61.88 18.93
CA ASN A 126 67.26 63.28 19.34
C ASN A 126 68.10 63.34 20.60
N GLU A 127 69.41 63.45 20.38
CA GLU A 127 70.37 63.96 21.36
C GLU A 127 69.84 65.31 21.87
N ILE A 128 69.25 65.30 23.07
CA ILE A 128 68.99 66.52 23.81
C ILE A 128 70.35 67.05 24.25
N TYR A 129 70.80 68.08 23.52
CA TYR A 129 71.99 68.89 23.79
C TYR A 129 71.93 69.37 25.24
N ARG A 130 72.69 68.70 26.10
CA ARG A 130 72.90 69.05 27.51
C ARG A 130 73.82 70.27 27.49
N GLN A 131 73.24 71.47 27.57
CA GLN A 131 74.01 72.69 27.83
C GLN A 131 74.68 72.56 29.20
N GLU A 132 75.97 72.21 29.18
CA GLU A 132 76.85 72.34 30.33
C GLU A 132 76.93 73.81 30.72
N SER A 133 76.50 74.06 31.95
CA SER A 133 76.72 75.26 32.72
C SER A 133 78.21 75.62 32.74
N LEU A 134 78.52 76.79 32.17
CA LEU A 134 79.80 77.50 32.32
C LEU A 134 80.17 77.63 33.81
N PRO A 135 81.38 77.25 34.23
CA PRO A 135 81.91 77.67 35.52
C PRO A 135 82.30 79.15 35.46
N SER A 136 81.74 79.88 36.42
CA SER A 136 82.00 81.28 36.74
C SER A 136 83.41 81.44 37.29
N GLU A 137 84.33 82.03 36.51
CA GLU A 137 85.55 82.63 37.02
C GLU A 137 85.78 83.99 36.35
N ASN A 138 85.18 85.03 36.95
CA ASN A 138 85.58 86.42 36.74
C ASN A 138 85.89 87.01 38.12
N ARG A 139 87.09 86.71 38.64
CA ARG A 139 87.67 87.46 39.76
C ARG A 139 88.20 88.79 39.22
N LYS A 140 87.42 89.87 39.35
CA LYS A 140 87.93 91.23 39.24
C LYS A 140 88.38 91.65 40.64
N SER A 141 89.69 91.72 40.86
CA SER A 141 90.30 92.43 41.99
C SER A 141 90.03 93.93 41.80
N ILE A 142 89.23 94.51 42.68
CA ILE A 142 89.03 95.96 42.80
C ILE A 142 89.84 96.41 44.01
N TYR A 143 90.69 97.41 43.81
CA TYR A 143 91.42 98.11 44.85
C TYR A 143 90.41 98.84 45.76
N GLU A 144 90.38 98.47 47.04
CA GLU A 144 89.84 99.32 48.10
C GLU A 144 90.80 100.50 48.28
N ILE A 145 90.30 101.70 47.99
CA ILE A 145 90.78 102.92 48.62
C ILE A 145 89.62 103.35 49.51
N GLU A 146 89.85 103.23 50.81
CA GLU A 146 89.08 103.93 51.83
C GLU A 146 89.21 105.42 51.56
N ASP A 147 88.10 106.06 51.22
CA ASP A 147 87.90 107.45 51.63
C ASP A 147 86.42 107.62 52.01
N GLU A 148 86.24 107.93 53.28
CA GLU A 148 84.99 108.38 53.87
C GLU A 148 84.49 109.60 53.09
N ASN A 149 83.42 109.43 52.32
CA ASN A 149 82.33 110.41 52.17
C ASN A 149 81.17 109.74 51.45
N GLN A 150 79.95 110.02 51.92
CA GLN A 150 78.69 109.45 51.42
C GLN A 150 78.52 109.72 49.92
N ASP A 151 78.90 108.76 49.08
CA ASP A 151 78.66 108.80 47.64
C ASP A 151 77.30 108.15 47.32
N GLU A 152 76.30 109.00 47.09
CA GLU A 152 74.92 108.62 46.80
C GLU A 152 74.82 107.71 45.56
N TRP A 153 75.76 107.80 44.62
CA TRP A 153 75.83 106.94 43.44
C TRP A 153 76.15 105.48 43.78
N THR A 154 77.02 105.24 44.76
CA THR A 154 77.33 103.89 45.23
C THR A 154 76.13 103.26 45.94
N ALA A 155 75.33 104.06 46.66
CA ALA A 155 74.07 103.61 47.26
C ALA A 155 73.02 103.25 46.18
N ILE A 156 72.92 104.02 45.10
CA ILE A 156 72.04 103.73 43.96
C ILE A 156 72.45 102.42 43.27
N ILE A 157 73.75 102.20 43.02
CA ILE A 157 74.24 100.95 42.41
C ILE A 157 73.95 99.74 43.31
N LYS A 158 74.16 99.86 44.64
CA LYS A 158 73.80 98.81 45.61
C LYS A 158 72.30 98.54 45.64
N TYR A 159 71.47 99.58 45.54
CA TYR A 159 70.02 99.43 45.47
C TYR A 159 69.56 98.75 44.17
N ASP A 160 70.11 99.15 43.01
CA ASP A 160 69.77 98.56 41.71
C ASP A 160 70.26 97.10 41.60
N THR A 161 71.44 96.78 42.13
CA THR A 161 71.90 95.38 42.21
C THR A 161 71.04 94.55 43.16
N ALA A 162 70.63 95.07 44.32
CA ALA A 162 69.71 94.40 45.22
C ALA A 162 68.32 94.20 44.58
N LYS A 163 67.82 95.20 43.84
CA LYS A 163 66.57 95.12 43.09
C LYS A 163 66.65 94.07 41.97
N TYR A 164 67.73 94.04 41.20
CA TYR A 164 67.97 93.04 40.16
C TYR A 164 68.08 91.62 40.73
N GLN A 165 68.77 91.44 41.86
CA GLN A 165 68.82 90.16 42.56
C GLN A 165 67.44 89.71 43.04
N LYS A 166 66.62 90.65 43.55
CA LYS A 166 65.23 90.38 43.94
C LYS A 166 64.37 89.98 42.74
N GLU A 167 64.54 90.64 41.60
CA GLU A 167 63.84 90.33 40.34
C GLU A 167 64.26 88.96 39.77
N GLN A 168 65.55 88.62 39.85
CA GLN A 168 66.09 87.29 39.52
C GLN A 168 65.53 86.18 40.41
N LEU A 169 65.36 86.44 41.71
CA LEU A 169 64.73 85.48 42.63
C LEU A 169 63.23 85.34 42.37
N GLU A 170 62.54 86.44 42.06
CA GLU A 170 61.11 86.42 41.73
C GLU A 170 60.84 85.69 40.41
N THR A 171 61.68 85.89 39.39
CA THR A 171 61.59 85.16 38.11
C THR A 171 61.87 83.67 38.29
N LYS A 172 62.89 83.30 39.08
CA LYS A 172 63.12 81.88 39.46
C LYS A 172 61.92 81.27 40.19
N LYS A 173 61.31 82.01 41.12
CA LYS A 173 60.11 81.56 41.84
C LYS A 173 58.91 81.38 40.91
N LYS A 174 58.68 82.32 39.98
CA LYS A 174 57.64 82.20 38.93
C LYS A 174 57.88 80.99 38.03
N GLN A 175 59.12 80.74 37.60
CA GLN A 175 59.47 79.55 36.81
C GLN A 175 59.27 78.24 37.58
N GLN A 176 59.60 78.20 38.87
CA GLN A 176 59.32 77.02 39.71
C GLN A 176 57.82 76.75 39.84
N ILE A 177 57.01 77.78 40.06
CA ILE A 177 55.54 77.66 40.12
C ILE A 177 54.99 77.17 38.77
N MET A 178 55.48 77.69 37.65
CA MET A 178 55.06 77.24 36.32
C MET A 178 55.42 75.76 36.07
N LYS A 179 56.63 75.34 36.47
CA LYS A 179 57.04 73.93 36.38
C LYS A 179 56.19 73.01 37.27
N GLN A 180 55.82 73.46 38.47
CA GLN A 180 54.92 72.72 39.36
C GLN A 180 53.54 72.55 38.74
N LYS A 181 52.93 73.62 38.23
CA LYS A 181 51.65 73.54 37.52
C LYS A 181 51.69 72.61 36.30
N LEU A 182 52.76 72.71 35.50
CA LEU A 182 52.93 71.82 34.35
C LEU A 182 53.05 70.35 34.77
N LYS A 183 53.77 70.07 35.86
CA LYS A 183 53.85 68.72 36.43
C LYS A 183 52.49 68.23 36.91
N GLU A 184 51.75 69.06 37.64
CA GLU A 184 50.39 68.72 38.12
C GLU A 184 49.43 68.44 36.97
N ASP A 185 49.48 69.21 35.88
CA ASP A 185 48.67 68.98 34.69
C ASP A 185 49.06 67.69 33.95
N LEU A 186 50.36 67.40 33.84
CA LEU A 186 50.85 66.13 33.26
C LEU A 186 50.45 64.92 34.11
N ASP A 187 50.58 65.01 35.44
CA ASP A 187 50.15 63.98 36.38
C ASP A 187 48.62 63.75 36.30
N LYS A 188 47.85 64.83 36.10
CA LYS A 188 46.39 64.75 35.88
C LYS A 188 46.05 64.05 34.56
N GLN A 189 46.74 64.38 33.46
CA GLN A 189 46.55 63.72 32.16
C GLN A 189 46.91 62.23 32.23
N LEU A 190 47.97 61.86 32.95
CA LEU A 190 48.34 60.46 33.16
C LEU A 190 47.26 59.70 33.94
N LYS A 191 46.74 60.28 35.03
CA LYS A 191 45.64 59.68 35.81
C LYS A 191 44.36 59.52 34.99
N GLU A 192 43.99 60.52 34.19
CA GLU A 192 42.81 60.45 33.32
C GLU A 192 42.97 59.37 32.25
N LYS A 193 44.16 59.28 31.62
CA LYS A 193 44.47 58.22 30.64
C LYS A 193 44.44 56.83 31.27
N GLU A 194 44.96 56.68 32.48
CA GLU A 194 44.92 55.41 33.21
C GLU A 194 43.49 55.00 33.58
N GLN A 195 42.66 55.96 34.00
CA GLN A 195 41.25 55.70 34.27
C GLN A 195 40.49 55.29 33.00
N GLN A 196 40.69 56.00 31.89
CA GLN A 196 40.09 55.65 30.60
C GLN A 196 40.49 54.24 30.17
N LYS A 197 41.78 53.88 30.32
CA LYS A 197 42.27 52.53 30.02
C LYS A 197 41.59 51.47 30.88
N ARG A 198 41.43 51.70 32.19
CA ARG A 198 40.72 50.78 33.09
C ARG A 198 39.23 50.63 32.72
N GLU A 199 38.57 51.71 32.33
CA GLU A 199 37.18 51.66 31.86
C GLU A 199 37.03 50.89 30.53
N GLU A 200 38.00 51.03 29.61
CA GLU A 200 38.04 50.28 28.36
C GLU A 200 38.28 48.79 28.61
N GLU A 201 39.25 48.43 29.45
CA GLU A 201 39.53 47.04 29.83
C GLU A 201 38.30 46.38 30.48
N LEU A 202 37.55 47.10 31.33
CA LEU A 202 36.33 46.59 31.94
C LEU A 202 35.19 46.41 30.92
N LYS A 203 35.03 47.35 29.97
CA LYS A 203 34.05 47.22 28.88
C LYS A 203 34.40 46.07 27.93
N GLU A 204 35.69 45.88 27.63
CA GLU A 204 36.16 44.76 26.81
C GLU A 204 35.91 43.42 27.51
N ALA A 205 36.22 43.32 28.81
CA ALA A 205 35.94 42.12 29.60
C ALA A 205 34.44 41.76 29.60
N GLN A 206 33.56 42.75 29.80
CA GLN A 206 32.11 42.56 29.73
C GLN A 206 31.65 42.12 28.33
N PHE A 207 32.21 42.72 27.28
CA PHE A 207 31.90 42.34 25.90
C PHE A 207 32.30 40.89 25.61
N VAL A 208 33.49 40.48 26.03
CA VAL A 208 33.99 39.11 25.89
C VAL A 208 33.09 38.14 26.64
N GLN A 209 32.71 38.46 27.88
CA GLN A 209 31.80 37.63 28.68
C GLN A 209 30.43 37.45 28.03
N GLN A 210 29.81 38.52 27.53
CA GLN A 210 28.53 38.45 26.81
C GLN A 210 28.64 37.64 25.52
N ASN A 211 29.79 37.72 24.83
CA ASN A 211 30.00 36.95 23.61
C ASN A 211 30.18 35.45 23.92
N GLN A 212 30.87 35.12 25.02
CA GLN A 212 30.96 33.74 25.51
C GLN A 212 29.59 33.18 25.91
N GLN A 213 28.76 33.95 26.63
CA GLN A 213 27.39 33.55 26.97
C GLN A 213 26.55 33.27 25.72
N ARG A 214 26.56 34.17 24.73
CA ARG A 214 25.86 33.95 23.45
C ARG A 214 26.33 32.69 22.72
N LYS A 215 27.64 32.38 22.79
CA LYS A 215 28.19 31.16 22.20
C LYS A 215 27.64 29.90 22.89
N ILE A 216 27.58 29.92 24.22
CA ILE A 216 27.03 28.81 25.02
C ILE A 216 25.53 28.62 24.71
N GLU A 217 24.75 29.71 24.68
CA GLU A 217 23.33 29.67 24.32
C GLU A 217 23.10 29.10 22.92
N PHE A 218 23.93 29.50 21.94
CA PHE A 218 23.87 28.98 20.58
C PHE A 218 24.16 27.47 20.53
N GLU A 219 25.18 27.01 21.27
CA GLU A 219 25.52 25.59 21.36
C GLU A 219 24.39 24.77 22.03
N GLN A 220 23.76 25.31 23.06
CA GLN A 220 22.59 24.70 23.70
C GLN A 220 21.40 24.59 22.75
N LEU A 221 21.10 25.64 21.98
CA LEU A 221 20.04 25.62 20.96
C LEU A 221 20.32 24.60 19.85
N GLU A 222 21.57 24.53 19.37
CA GLU A 222 21.99 23.50 18.41
C GLU A 222 21.79 22.09 18.98
N LYS A 223 22.17 21.87 20.24
CA LYS A 223 22.01 20.58 20.93
C LYS A 223 20.54 20.22 21.05
N GLN A 224 19.69 21.13 21.52
CA GLN A 224 18.24 20.93 21.60
C GLN A 224 17.64 20.58 20.23
N LYS A 225 18.06 21.27 19.16
CA LYS A 225 17.58 20.98 17.81
C LYS A 225 17.99 19.57 17.34
N LYS A 226 19.24 19.15 17.63
CA LYS A 226 19.72 17.80 17.33
C LYS A 226 18.95 16.74 18.12
N ASP A 227 18.67 16.99 19.39
CA ASP A 227 17.93 16.07 20.25
C ASP A 227 16.46 15.97 19.83
N GLN A 228 15.81 17.07 19.45
CA GLN A 228 14.46 17.06 18.86
C GLN A 228 14.41 16.28 17.54
N GLN A 229 15.42 16.42 16.68
CA GLN A 229 15.49 15.65 15.44
C GLN A 229 15.66 14.15 15.71
N LYS A 230 16.52 13.77 16.65
CA LYS A 230 16.68 12.38 17.09
C LYS A 230 15.39 11.82 17.68
N HIS A 231 14.70 12.61 18.49
CA HIS A 231 13.42 12.21 19.07
C HIS A 231 12.36 11.95 18.00
N LYS A 232 12.22 12.85 17.01
CA LYS A 232 11.33 12.66 15.86
C LYS A 232 11.66 11.39 15.06
N GLN A 233 12.95 11.15 14.80
CA GLN A 233 13.39 9.92 14.11
C GLN A 233 13.07 8.66 14.92
N TYR A 234 13.22 8.72 16.24
CA TYR A 234 12.88 7.63 17.14
C TYR A 234 11.36 7.36 17.17
N GLU A 235 10.53 8.40 17.25
CA GLU A 235 9.06 8.27 17.18
C GLU A 235 8.60 7.71 15.83
N GLU A 236 9.15 8.18 14.72
CA GLU A 236 8.85 7.63 13.39
C GLU A 236 9.22 6.14 13.31
N LYS A 237 10.39 5.76 13.84
CA LYS A 237 10.81 4.37 13.90
C LYS A 237 9.84 3.54 14.75
N LYS A 238 9.43 4.03 15.91
CA LYS A 238 8.47 3.35 16.80
C LYS A 238 7.13 3.13 16.09
N LEU A 239 6.61 4.16 15.41
CA LEU A 239 5.36 4.05 14.64
C LEU A 239 5.48 3.04 13.49
N ARG A 240 6.62 3.03 12.79
CA ARG A 240 6.88 2.05 11.73
C ARG A 240 6.93 0.63 12.29
N ASP A 241 7.61 0.43 13.41
CA ASP A 241 7.71 -0.88 14.07
C ASP A 241 6.33 -1.36 14.57
N GLU A 242 5.51 -0.46 15.11
CA GLU A 242 4.13 -0.74 15.52
C GLU A 242 3.25 -1.15 14.32
N GLN A 243 3.35 -0.44 13.19
CA GLN A 243 2.65 -0.79 11.95
C GLN A 243 3.05 -2.18 11.45
N VAL A 244 4.34 -2.49 11.45
CA VAL A 244 4.85 -3.82 11.04
C VAL A 244 4.32 -4.92 11.98
N GLN A 245 4.24 -4.67 13.28
CA GLN A 245 3.67 -5.62 14.23
C GLN A 245 2.17 -5.84 14.00
N LEU A 246 1.40 -4.78 13.82
CA LEU A 246 -0.03 -4.85 13.52
C LEU A 246 -0.29 -5.61 12.20
N GLU A 247 0.50 -5.34 11.16
CA GLU A 247 0.38 -6.05 9.88
C GLU A 247 0.73 -7.54 10.02
N LYS A 248 1.78 -7.88 10.79
CA LYS A 248 2.12 -9.28 11.09
C LYS A 248 1.01 -10.00 11.85
N MET A 249 0.40 -9.35 12.85
CA MET A 249 -0.72 -9.93 13.59
C MET A 249 -1.94 -10.13 12.70
N ARG A 250 -2.32 -9.11 11.93
CA ARG A 250 -3.42 -9.20 10.96
C ARG A 250 -3.20 -10.30 9.93
N LYS A 251 -1.97 -10.44 9.42
CA LYS A 251 -1.63 -11.52 8.47
C LYS A 251 -1.75 -12.91 9.11
N LYS A 252 -1.35 -13.07 10.37
CA LYS A 252 -1.54 -14.33 11.11
C LYS A 252 -3.01 -14.65 11.33
N GLU A 253 -3.83 -13.66 11.68
CA GLU A 253 -5.29 -13.84 11.85
C GLU A 253 -5.95 -14.25 10.53
N ILE A 254 -5.63 -13.57 9.42
CA ILE A 254 -6.13 -13.93 8.09
C ILE A 254 -5.70 -15.35 7.72
N GLN A 255 -4.43 -15.72 7.99
CA GLN A 255 -3.95 -17.07 7.72
C GLN A 255 -4.65 -18.13 8.58
N MET A 256 -4.95 -17.82 9.84
CA MET A 256 -5.70 -18.71 10.74
C MET A 256 -7.14 -18.87 10.27
N GLN A 257 -7.82 -17.78 9.90
CA GLN A 257 -9.17 -17.83 9.34
C GLN A 257 -9.22 -18.59 8.02
N SER A 258 -8.25 -18.40 7.13
CA SER A 258 -8.12 -19.17 5.88
C SER A 258 -7.99 -20.66 6.16
N LYS A 259 -7.16 -21.05 7.13
CA LYS A 259 -7.03 -22.46 7.52
C LYS A 259 -8.31 -23.04 8.10
N LEU A 260 -9.02 -22.29 8.95
CA LEU A 260 -10.31 -22.72 9.49
C LEU A 260 -11.35 -22.92 8.39
N GLN A 261 -11.39 -22.03 7.40
CA GLN A 261 -12.26 -22.17 6.23
C GLN A 261 -11.87 -23.37 5.36
N GLU A 262 -10.58 -23.59 5.13
CA GLU A 262 -10.08 -24.77 4.43
C GLU A 262 -10.46 -26.07 5.15
N ASP A 263 -10.29 -26.12 6.48
CA ASP A 263 -10.67 -27.26 7.30
C ASP A 263 -12.19 -27.51 7.28
N GLU A 264 -13.01 -26.45 7.30
CA GLU A 264 -14.46 -26.56 7.18
C GLU A 264 -14.88 -27.13 5.82
N ILE A 265 -14.28 -26.65 4.73
CA ILE A 265 -14.51 -27.17 3.37
C ILE A 265 -14.08 -28.64 3.28
N LEU A 266 -12.93 -29.00 3.83
CA LEU A 266 -12.46 -30.38 3.86
C LEU A 266 -13.41 -31.28 4.66
N GLN A 267 -13.98 -30.77 5.76
CA GLN A 267 -14.95 -31.51 6.55
C GLN A 267 -16.28 -31.69 5.80
N GLN A 268 -16.76 -30.66 5.10
CA GLN A 268 -17.92 -30.74 4.22
C GLN A 268 -17.71 -31.77 3.10
N LEU A 269 -16.56 -31.74 2.43
CA LEU A 269 -16.20 -32.70 1.38
C LEU A 269 -16.15 -34.14 1.92
N LYS A 270 -15.55 -34.36 3.10
CA LYS A 270 -15.57 -35.67 3.77
C LYS A 270 -16.99 -36.14 4.06
N ASN A 271 -17.86 -35.24 4.51
CA ASN A 271 -19.26 -35.55 4.77
C ASN A 271 -20.02 -35.88 3.47
N GLU A 272 -19.75 -35.18 2.38
CA GLU A 272 -20.31 -35.49 1.05
C GLU A 272 -19.87 -36.86 0.55
N ILE A 273 -18.57 -37.17 0.60
CA ILE A 273 -18.03 -38.49 0.23
C ILE A 273 -18.67 -39.60 1.07
N ASN A 274 -18.81 -39.38 2.38
CA ASN A 274 -19.47 -40.34 3.27
C ASN A 274 -20.96 -40.53 2.92
N LYS A 275 -21.69 -39.45 2.60
CA LYS A 275 -23.08 -39.53 2.15
C LYS A 275 -23.19 -40.29 0.83
N GLU A 276 -22.34 -39.99 -0.14
CA GLU A 276 -22.31 -40.69 -1.43
C GLU A 276 -22.02 -42.19 -1.23
N SER A 277 -21.06 -42.53 -0.35
CA SER A 277 -20.75 -43.91 0.00
C SER A 277 -21.94 -44.63 0.64
N LEU A 278 -22.66 -43.97 1.56
CA LEU A 278 -23.87 -44.51 2.18
C LEU A 278 -24.99 -44.72 1.15
N GLU A 279 -25.21 -43.77 0.23
CA GLU A 279 -26.19 -43.92 -0.84
C GLU A 279 -25.83 -45.05 -1.80
N LEU A 280 -24.56 -45.22 -2.14
CA LEU A 280 -24.10 -46.28 -3.01
C LEU A 280 -24.26 -47.66 -2.34
N ASN A 281 -23.96 -47.76 -1.04
CA ASN A 281 -24.23 -48.97 -0.26
C ASN A 281 -25.72 -49.26 -0.15
N LYS A 282 -26.57 -48.25 0.07
CA LYS A 282 -28.03 -48.40 0.08
C LYS A 282 -28.55 -48.92 -1.26
N LYS A 283 -28.11 -48.34 -2.39
CA LYS A 283 -28.46 -48.82 -3.74
C LYS A 283 -28.02 -50.27 -3.94
N ARG A 284 -26.83 -50.65 -3.47
CA ARG A 284 -26.33 -52.03 -3.54
C ARG A 284 -27.19 -53.00 -2.73
N GLN A 285 -27.66 -52.57 -1.56
CA GLN A 285 -28.54 -53.36 -0.71
C GLN A 285 -29.94 -53.51 -1.34
N GLU A 286 -30.52 -52.43 -1.86
CA GLU A 286 -31.78 -52.47 -2.62
C GLU A 286 -31.69 -53.39 -3.85
N GLN A 287 -30.56 -53.38 -4.57
CA GLN A 287 -30.33 -54.31 -5.69
C GLN A 287 -30.26 -55.77 -5.22
N LYS A 288 -29.59 -56.06 -4.10
CA LYS A 288 -29.56 -57.40 -3.51
C LYS A 288 -30.96 -57.86 -3.09
N GLU A 289 -31.73 -57.00 -2.44
CA GLU A 289 -33.10 -57.31 -2.03
C GLU A 289 -34.01 -57.58 -3.23
N LYS A 290 -33.94 -56.74 -4.27
CA LYS A 290 -34.65 -56.96 -5.53
C LYS A 290 -34.26 -58.30 -6.18
N PHE A 291 -32.98 -58.61 -6.23
CA PHE A 291 -32.50 -59.88 -6.79
C PHE A 291 -33.01 -61.08 -5.97
N GLN A 292 -33.02 -60.97 -4.64
CA GLN A 292 -33.55 -62.01 -3.76
C GLN A 292 -35.07 -62.19 -3.93
N GLN A 293 -35.83 -61.11 -4.11
CA GLN A 293 -37.25 -61.16 -4.42
C GLN A 293 -37.50 -61.88 -5.75
N LEU A 294 -36.71 -61.57 -6.79
CA LEU A 294 -36.82 -62.16 -8.12
C LEU A 294 -36.47 -63.66 -8.11
N LEU A 295 -35.50 -64.07 -7.28
CA LEU A 295 -35.21 -65.49 -7.04
C LEU A 295 -36.37 -66.22 -6.35
N LYS A 296 -36.96 -65.62 -5.31
CA LYS A 296 -38.15 -66.18 -4.64
C LYS A 296 -39.34 -66.29 -5.59
N GLU A 297 -39.55 -65.28 -6.43
CA GLU A 297 -40.61 -65.30 -7.44
C GLU A 297 -40.38 -66.40 -8.48
N ASN A 298 -39.15 -66.58 -8.97
CA ASN A 298 -38.80 -67.68 -9.87
C ASN A 298 -39.00 -69.06 -9.22
N GLU A 299 -38.62 -69.22 -7.96
CA GLU A 299 -38.82 -70.47 -7.23
C GLU A 299 -40.31 -70.79 -7.07
N LEU A 300 -41.13 -69.78 -6.73
CA LEU A 300 -42.57 -69.91 -6.61
C LEU A 300 -43.22 -70.25 -7.96
N LEU A 301 -42.78 -69.60 -9.05
CA LEU A 301 -43.23 -69.93 -10.41
C LEU A 301 -42.86 -71.36 -10.81
N ARG A 302 -41.65 -71.82 -10.45
CA ARG A 302 -41.22 -73.20 -10.70
C ARG A 302 -42.05 -74.22 -9.92
N GLN A 303 -42.34 -73.93 -8.66
CA GLN A 303 -43.20 -74.77 -7.83
C GLN A 303 -44.63 -74.81 -8.38
N LYS A 304 -45.20 -73.65 -8.72
CA LYS A 304 -46.50 -73.55 -9.35
C LYS A 304 -46.57 -74.33 -10.67
N ALA A 305 -45.55 -74.21 -11.53
CA ALA A 305 -45.48 -74.99 -12.76
C ALA A 305 -45.41 -76.51 -12.51
N GLN A 306 -44.73 -76.95 -11.44
CA GLN A 306 -44.74 -78.36 -11.05
C GLN A 306 -46.10 -78.82 -10.55
N ASP A 307 -46.79 -78.00 -9.76
CA ASP A 307 -48.12 -78.30 -9.25
C ASP A 307 -49.17 -78.32 -10.37
N ASP A 308 -49.11 -77.36 -11.31
CA ASP A 308 -49.95 -77.34 -12.51
C ASP A 308 -49.72 -78.60 -13.36
N LEU A 309 -48.47 -79.06 -13.49
CA LEU A 309 -48.13 -80.29 -14.23
C LEU A 309 -48.63 -81.55 -13.53
N LYS A 310 -48.61 -81.59 -12.18
CA LYS A 310 -49.26 -82.67 -11.41
C LYS A 310 -50.77 -82.66 -11.61
N GLN A 311 -51.41 -81.50 -11.52
CA GLN A 311 -52.84 -81.37 -11.75
C GLN A 311 -53.23 -81.79 -13.16
N GLN A 312 -52.44 -81.44 -14.19
CA GLN A 312 -52.66 -81.91 -15.55
C GLN A 312 -52.56 -83.43 -15.66
N ARG A 313 -51.57 -84.06 -15.02
CA ARG A 313 -51.47 -85.54 -14.99
C ARG A 313 -52.64 -86.20 -14.28
N GLU A 314 -53.11 -85.63 -13.17
CA GLU A 314 -54.28 -86.12 -12.45
C GLU A 314 -55.56 -85.99 -13.29
N LEU A 315 -55.73 -84.86 -13.99
CA LEU A 315 -56.82 -84.66 -14.94
C LEU A 315 -56.75 -85.65 -16.10
N GLU A 316 -55.56 -85.86 -16.68
CA GLU A 316 -55.34 -86.81 -17.76
C GLU A 316 -55.66 -88.25 -17.30
N GLN A 317 -55.20 -88.66 -16.11
CA GLN A 317 -55.56 -89.95 -15.52
C GLN A 317 -57.06 -90.08 -15.29
N LYS A 318 -57.73 -89.01 -14.82
CA LYS A 318 -59.17 -89.01 -14.62
C LYS A 318 -59.93 -89.13 -15.94
N ILE A 319 -59.47 -88.46 -16.99
CA ILE A 319 -60.01 -88.57 -18.35
C ILE A 319 -59.82 -90.00 -18.87
N GLN A 320 -58.62 -90.56 -18.77
CA GLN A 320 -58.35 -91.96 -19.18
C GLN A 320 -59.22 -92.95 -18.40
N GLN A 321 -59.42 -92.75 -17.09
CA GLN A 321 -60.35 -93.58 -16.31
C GLN A 321 -61.80 -93.44 -16.78
N GLN A 322 -62.24 -92.23 -17.09
CA GLN A 322 -63.58 -92.00 -17.64
C GLN A 322 -63.76 -92.58 -19.04
N GLU A 323 -62.76 -92.50 -19.90
CA GLU A 323 -62.74 -93.14 -21.22
C GLU A 323 -62.77 -94.66 -21.10
N LEU A 324 -61.95 -95.23 -20.22
CA LEU A 324 -61.98 -96.66 -19.93
C LEU A 324 -63.34 -97.10 -19.37
N GLN A 325 -63.91 -96.32 -18.44
CA GLN A 325 -65.25 -96.60 -17.91
C GLN A 325 -66.32 -96.48 -18.99
N ARG A 326 -66.20 -95.49 -19.89
CA ARG A 326 -67.08 -95.37 -21.05
C ARG A 326 -66.93 -96.55 -21.99
N GLN A 327 -65.72 -97.02 -22.24
CA GLN A 327 -65.45 -98.18 -23.07
C GLN A 327 -66.02 -99.46 -22.45
N ILE A 328 -65.88 -99.65 -21.14
CA ILE A 328 -66.53 -100.73 -20.39
C ILE A 328 -68.05 -100.61 -20.50
N GLN A 329 -68.62 -99.41 -20.33
CA GLN A 329 -70.06 -99.21 -20.51
C GLN A 329 -70.52 -99.42 -21.96
N GLU A 330 -69.70 -99.11 -22.95
CA GLU A 330 -69.95 -99.39 -24.36
C GLU A 330 -69.84 -100.88 -24.66
N ASP A 331 -68.93 -101.60 -24.03
CA ASP A 331 -68.81 -103.05 -24.10
C ASP A 331 -69.97 -103.75 -23.41
N GLU A 332 -70.34 -103.32 -22.21
CA GLU A 332 -71.57 -103.74 -21.52
C GLU A 332 -72.80 -103.38 -22.35
N LYS A 333 -72.85 -102.21 -22.99
CA LYS A 333 -73.93 -101.86 -23.93
C LYS A 333 -73.88 -102.71 -25.18
N ARG A 334 -72.72 -103.10 -25.70
CA ARG A 334 -72.59 -103.99 -26.87
C ARG A 334 -73.02 -105.41 -26.50
N GLU A 335 -72.66 -105.89 -25.33
CA GLU A 335 -73.08 -107.17 -24.78
C GLU A 335 -74.58 -107.17 -24.47
N ASN A 336 -75.08 -106.12 -23.82
CA ASN A 336 -76.51 -105.89 -23.62
C ASN A 336 -77.24 -105.69 -24.95
N GLN A 337 -76.66 -105.04 -25.95
CA GLN A 337 -77.23 -104.94 -27.29
C GLN A 337 -77.20 -106.27 -28.03
N LYS A 338 -76.21 -107.13 -27.78
CA LYS A 338 -76.14 -108.48 -28.34
C LYS A 338 -77.19 -109.37 -27.69
N LYS A 339 -77.33 -109.29 -26.37
CA LYS A 339 -78.39 -109.92 -25.59
C LYS A 339 -79.77 -109.38 -25.97
N GLU A 340 -79.90 -108.07 -26.12
CA GLU A 340 -81.09 -107.41 -26.68
C GLU A 340 -81.27 -107.74 -28.15
N ARG A 341 -80.26 -108.07 -28.96
CA ARG A 341 -80.45 -108.54 -30.34
C ARG A 341 -80.95 -109.98 -30.33
N GLU A 342 -80.49 -110.82 -29.43
CA GLU A 342 -81.04 -112.16 -29.22
C GLU A 342 -82.48 -112.09 -28.71
N ASP A 343 -82.77 -111.19 -27.75
CA ASP A 343 -84.12 -110.93 -27.25
C ASP A 343 -84.97 -110.12 -28.23
N LYS A 344 -84.37 -109.28 -29.10
CA LYS A 344 -85.00 -108.60 -30.23
C LYS A 344 -85.18 -109.52 -31.41
N ILE A 345 -84.45 -110.60 -31.58
CA ILE A 345 -84.76 -111.66 -32.56
C ILE A 345 -85.97 -112.45 -32.04
N LYS A 346 -86.05 -112.70 -30.72
CA LYS A 346 -87.26 -113.23 -30.08
C LYS A 346 -88.44 -112.25 -30.12
N GLN A 347 -88.20 -110.95 -29.95
CA GLN A 347 -89.22 -109.91 -30.09
C GLN A 347 -89.47 -109.47 -31.54
N PHE A 348 -88.58 -109.71 -32.51
CA PHE A 348 -88.79 -109.45 -33.95
C PHE A 348 -89.76 -110.48 -34.54
N MET A 349 -89.85 -111.69 -33.95
CA MET A 349 -90.99 -112.58 -34.17
C MET A 349 -92.28 -112.07 -33.51
N SER A 350 -92.21 -111.12 -32.58
CA SER A 350 -93.37 -110.65 -31.81
C SER A 350 -93.85 -109.23 -32.13
N ASN A 351 -93.01 -108.34 -32.66
CA ASN A 351 -93.29 -106.89 -32.76
C ASN A 351 -92.60 -106.27 -33.99
N TYR A 352 -92.94 -106.75 -35.19
CA TYR A 352 -92.73 -106.00 -36.45
C TYR A 352 -93.58 -104.70 -36.53
N SER A 353 -94.04 -104.13 -35.41
CA SER A 353 -95.17 -103.20 -35.44
C SER A 353 -95.06 -101.94 -34.57
N PHE A 354 -93.88 -101.29 -34.43
CA PHE A 354 -93.71 -99.84 -34.10
C PHE A 354 -92.33 -99.56 -33.44
N GLN A 355 -91.58 -98.46 -33.61
CA GLN A 355 -91.57 -97.28 -34.47
C GLN A 355 -90.30 -96.48 -34.05
N VAL A 356 -89.37 -96.24 -34.98
CA VAL A 356 -88.01 -95.68 -34.73
C VAL A 356 -87.96 -94.18 -35.07
N LEU A 357 -88.51 -93.28 -34.25
CA LEU A 357 -88.51 -91.85 -34.64
C LEU A 357 -88.41 -90.83 -33.51
N SER A 358 -87.80 -91.19 -32.36
CA SER A 358 -87.75 -90.27 -31.20
C SER A 358 -86.36 -90.05 -30.56
N LYS A 359 -85.24 -90.49 -31.14
CA LYS A 359 -83.91 -90.43 -30.47
C LYS A 359 -82.88 -89.50 -31.12
N GLN A 360 -83.29 -88.54 -31.94
CA GLN A 360 -82.36 -87.63 -32.63
C GLN A 360 -82.37 -86.19 -32.10
N GLN A 361 -83.22 -85.88 -31.12
CA GLN A 361 -83.45 -84.50 -30.65
C GLN A 361 -82.67 -84.11 -29.38
N GLU A 362 -82.15 -85.08 -28.63
CA GLU A 362 -81.52 -84.84 -27.31
C GLU A 362 -80.01 -84.52 -27.39
N GLN A 363 -79.39 -84.69 -28.56
CA GLN A 363 -77.96 -84.47 -28.77
C GLN A 363 -77.63 -83.01 -29.13
N GLU A 364 -78.52 -82.31 -29.82
CA GLU A 364 -78.32 -80.91 -30.23
C GLU A 364 -78.48 -79.90 -29.07
N GLU A 365 -79.28 -80.23 -28.04
CA GLU A 365 -79.57 -79.31 -26.95
C GLU A 365 -78.39 -79.15 -25.95
N ASN A 366 -77.49 -80.14 -25.90
CA ASN A 366 -76.33 -80.13 -24.99
C ASN A 366 -75.12 -79.40 -25.58
N GLU A 367 -74.97 -79.36 -26.90
CA GLU A 367 -73.88 -78.61 -27.56
C GLU A 367 -74.11 -77.09 -27.52
N GLY A 368 -75.38 -76.66 -27.59
CA GLY A 368 -75.76 -75.24 -27.50
C GLY A 368 -75.47 -74.60 -26.13
N LYS A 369 -75.57 -75.37 -25.03
CA LYS A 369 -75.32 -74.84 -23.67
C LYS A 369 -73.83 -74.62 -23.39
N TYR A 370 -72.96 -75.47 -23.91
CA TYR A 370 -71.50 -75.36 -23.74
C TYR A 370 -70.92 -74.13 -24.46
N LEU A 371 -71.40 -73.82 -25.67
CA LEU A 371 -70.95 -72.67 -26.44
C LEU A 371 -71.29 -71.32 -25.75
N ILE A 372 -72.47 -71.25 -25.13
CA ILE A 372 -72.93 -70.05 -24.40
C ILE A 372 -72.07 -69.79 -23.16
N GLU A 373 -71.65 -70.84 -22.45
CA GLU A 373 -70.81 -70.71 -21.26
C GLU A 373 -69.39 -70.24 -21.61
N GLN A 374 -68.84 -70.70 -22.74
CA GLN A 374 -67.53 -70.28 -23.22
C GLN A 374 -67.52 -68.80 -23.64
N LEU A 375 -68.57 -68.32 -24.31
CA LEU A 375 -68.74 -66.90 -24.68
C LEU A 375 -68.81 -65.99 -23.44
N LYS A 376 -69.56 -66.39 -22.39
CA LYS A 376 -69.62 -65.62 -21.13
C LYS A 376 -68.26 -65.51 -20.45
N LYS A 377 -67.45 -66.57 -20.48
CA LYS A 377 -66.11 -66.57 -19.88
C LYS A 377 -65.14 -65.65 -20.62
N GLN A 378 -65.27 -65.56 -21.94
CA GLN A 378 -64.47 -64.67 -22.78
C GLN A 378 -64.84 -63.20 -22.56
N GLU A 379 -66.13 -62.88 -22.46
CA GLU A 379 -66.62 -61.52 -22.16
C GLU A 379 -66.14 -61.01 -20.79
N GLN A 380 -66.09 -61.88 -19.76
CA GLN A 380 -65.57 -61.51 -18.45
C GLN A 380 -64.06 -61.19 -18.47
N LEU A 381 -63.28 -61.95 -19.22
CA LEU A 381 -61.85 -61.71 -19.41
C LEU A 381 -61.57 -60.37 -20.11
N GLU A 382 -62.35 -60.05 -21.14
CA GLU A 382 -62.23 -58.76 -21.84
C GLU A 382 -62.56 -57.58 -20.93
N LYS A 383 -63.64 -57.67 -20.14
CA LYS A 383 -63.99 -56.64 -19.14
C LYS A 383 -62.89 -56.44 -18.11
N GLN A 384 -62.25 -57.52 -17.64
CA GLN A 384 -61.15 -57.44 -16.67
C GLN A 384 -59.92 -56.76 -17.27
N GLN A 385 -59.56 -57.09 -18.51
CA GLN A 385 -58.45 -56.45 -19.22
C GLN A 385 -58.71 -54.97 -19.50
N GLU A 386 -59.95 -54.57 -19.79
CA GLU A 386 -60.32 -53.17 -20.01
C GLU A 386 -60.19 -52.35 -18.71
N ILE A 387 -60.59 -52.92 -17.57
CA ILE A 387 -60.44 -52.29 -16.25
C ILE A 387 -58.97 -52.11 -15.90
N GLU A 388 -58.12 -53.12 -16.12
CA GLU A 388 -56.68 -53.01 -15.89
C GLU A 388 -56.02 -51.94 -16.77
N LYS A 389 -56.40 -51.87 -18.06
CA LYS A 389 -55.89 -50.83 -18.97
C LYS A 389 -56.25 -49.44 -18.47
N LYS A 390 -57.51 -49.22 -18.07
CA LYS A 390 -57.97 -47.93 -17.50
C LYS A 390 -57.23 -47.58 -16.21
N GLN A 391 -56.97 -48.55 -15.32
CA GLN A 391 -56.20 -48.31 -14.10
C GLN A 391 -54.74 -47.92 -14.38
N LYS A 392 -54.07 -48.64 -15.30
CA LYS A 392 -52.68 -48.31 -15.71
C LYS A 392 -52.59 -46.93 -16.34
N GLU A 393 -53.58 -46.55 -17.15
CA GLU A 393 -53.62 -45.22 -17.77
C GLU A 393 -53.85 -44.11 -16.75
N LYS A 394 -54.74 -44.33 -15.77
CA LYS A 394 -54.96 -43.42 -14.64
C LYS A 394 -53.68 -43.22 -13.82
N GLN A 395 -52.95 -44.29 -13.51
CA GLN A 395 -51.67 -44.21 -12.80
C GLN A 395 -50.60 -43.43 -13.58
N LYS A 396 -50.52 -43.62 -14.90
CA LYS A 396 -49.62 -42.83 -15.76
C LYS A 396 -49.97 -41.35 -15.75
N MET A 397 -51.25 -41.01 -15.85
CA MET A 397 -51.72 -39.62 -15.80
C MET A 397 -51.41 -38.96 -14.44
N GLU A 398 -51.55 -39.70 -13.35
CA GLU A 398 -51.23 -39.22 -12.00
C GLU A 398 -49.72 -38.96 -11.82
N LEU A 399 -48.87 -39.85 -12.34
CA LEU A 399 -47.42 -39.65 -12.37
C LEU A 399 -47.01 -38.41 -13.18
N ILE A 400 -47.60 -38.24 -14.36
CA ILE A 400 -47.36 -37.08 -15.23
C ILE A 400 -47.78 -35.79 -14.50
N LYS A 401 -48.93 -35.79 -13.81
CA LYS A 401 -49.39 -34.66 -13.01
C LYS A 401 -48.42 -34.31 -11.89
N GLN A 402 -47.90 -35.30 -11.16
CA GLN A 402 -46.89 -35.10 -10.12
C GLN A 402 -45.59 -34.53 -10.69
N GLN A 403 -45.12 -35.03 -11.84
CA GLN A 403 -43.93 -34.51 -12.51
C GLN A 403 -44.12 -33.05 -12.96
N LEU A 404 -45.28 -32.71 -13.54
CA LEU A 404 -45.63 -31.34 -13.91
C LEU A 404 -45.67 -30.41 -12.69
N GLN A 405 -46.27 -30.85 -11.59
CA GLN A 405 -46.34 -30.09 -10.36
C GLN A 405 -44.94 -29.83 -9.77
N PHE A 406 -44.07 -30.84 -9.80
CA PHE A 406 -42.67 -30.70 -9.38
C PHE A 406 -41.90 -29.72 -10.27
N GLN A 407 -42.09 -29.77 -11.59
CA GLN A 407 -41.47 -28.80 -12.51
C GLN A 407 -41.96 -27.36 -12.26
N ILE A 408 -43.26 -27.17 -11.97
CA ILE A 408 -43.80 -25.87 -11.60
C ILE A 408 -43.15 -25.35 -10.31
N GLN A 409 -43.02 -26.21 -9.30
CA GLN A 409 -42.40 -25.86 -8.03
C GLN A 409 -40.93 -25.48 -8.21
N GLN A 410 -40.15 -26.24 -9.00
CA GLN A 410 -38.76 -25.90 -9.32
C GLN A 410 -38.65 -24.56 -10.06
N LYS A 411 -39.54 -24.29 -11.02
CA LYS A 411 -39.56 -23.00 -11.72
C LYS A 411 -39.88 -21.85 -10.77
N GLN A 412 -40.82 -22.03 -9.84
CA GLN A 412 -41.15 -21.02 -8.84
C GLN A 412 -39.98 -20.77 -7.89
N GLN A 413 -39.33 -21.83 -7.41
CA GLN A 413 -38.16 -21.71 -6.53
C GLN A 413 -36.99 -21.03 -7.24
N LYS A 414 -36.74 -21.37 -8.51
CA LYS A 414 -35.73 -20.69 -9.32
C LYS A 414 -36.04 -19.21 -9.50
N LYS A 415 -37.29 -18.87 -9.80
CA LYS A 415 -37.73 -17.47 -9.93
C LYS A 415 -37.54 -16.68 -8.64
N LEU A 416 -37.88 -17.27 -7.48
CA LEU A 416 -37.66 -16.65 -6.17
C LEU A 416 -36.17 -16.42 -5.89
N SER A 417 -35.32 -17.41 -6.18
CA SER A 417 -33.87 -17.29 -6.05
C SER A 417 -33.31 -16.18 -6.95
N GLU A 418 -33.75 -16.11 -8.22
CA GLU A 418 -33.34 -15.06 -9.15
C GLU A 418 -33.80 -13.66 -8.67
N GLU A 419 -35.00 -13.54 -8.10
CA GLU A 419 -35.48 -12.28 -7.50
C GLU A 419 -34.68 -11.87 -6.25
N GLU A 420 -34.28 -12.82 -5.41
CA GLU A 420 -33.42 -12.58 -4.24
C GLU A 420 -32.01 -12.15 -4.65
N GLU A 421 -31.41 -12.81 -5.63
CA GLU A 421 -30.11 -12.44 -6.20
C GLU A 421 -30.15 -11.03 -6.80
N GLN A 422 -31.21 -10.68 -7.52
CA GLN A 422 -31.39 -9.33 -8.07
C GLN A 422 -31.53 -8.27 -6.97
N LYS A 423 -32.26 -8.56 -5.88
CA LYS A 423 -32.35 -7.66 -4.72
C LYS A 423 -30.99 -7.47 -4.04
N MET A 424 -30.23 -8.54 -3.87
CA MET A 424 -28.88 -8.47 -3.29
C MET A 424 -27.94 -7.65 -4.17
N LEU A 425 -27.97 -7.85 -5.49
CA LEU A 425 -27.18 -7.08 -6.44
C LEU A 425 -27.55 -5.58 -6.40
N PHE A 426 -28.84 -5.27 -6.27
CA PHE A 426 -29.32 -3.90 -6.15
C PHE A 426 -28.84 -3.23 -4.85
N ILE A 427 -28.90 -3.94 -3.72
CA ILE A 427 -28.38 -3.45 -2.43
C ILE A 427 -26.86 -3.21 -2.50
N GLN A 428 -26.13 -4.14 -3.12
CA GLN A 428 -24.69 -4.01 -3.35
C GLN A 428 -24.37 -2.74 -4.15
N GLN A 429 -25.10 -2.49 -5.24
CA GLN A 429 -24.92 -1.28 -6.05
C GLN A 429 -25.22 0.00 -5.26
N GLN A 430 -26.26 0.01 -4.41
CA GLN A 430 -26.54 1.17 -3.56
C GLN A 430 -25.40 1.44 -2.57
N LEU A 431 -24.84 0.39 -1.95
CA LEU A 431 -23.70 0.52 -1.05
C LEU A 431 -22.47 1.04 -1.79
N ASP A 432 -22.18 0.52 -2.99
CA ASP A 432 -21.05 0.98 -3.80
C ASP A 432 -21.18 2.46 -4.18
N LEU A 433 -22.39 2.92 -4.53
CA LEU A 433 -22.69 4.32 -4.80
C LEU A 433 -22.48 5.20 -3.56
N LEU A 434 -22.91 4.73 -2.39
CA LEU A 434 -22.74 5.46 -1.13
C LEU A 434 -21.25 5.59 -0.77
N ILE A 435 -20.50 4.49 -0.85
CA ILE A 435 -19.04 4.47 -0.62
C ILE A 435 -18.33 5.39 -1.62
N PHE A 436 -18.72 5.37 -2.89
CA PHE A 436 -18.15 6.26 -3.90
C PHE A 436 -18.42 7.73 -3.60
N SER A 437 -19.66 8.06 -3.20
CA SER A 437 -20.05 9.41 -2.79
C SER A 437 -19.24 9.90 -1.59
N GLN A 438 -19.10 9.06 -0.56
CA GLN A 438 -18.31 9.38 0.63
C GLN A 438 -16.83 9.64 0.27
N LYS A 439 -16.21 8.78 -0.56
CA LYS A 439 -14.83 9.00 -1.02
C LYS A 439 -14.67 10.29 -1.82
N GLN A 440 -15.67 10.67 -2.61
CA GLN A 440 -15.66 11.96 -3.33
C GLN A 440 -15.75 13.14 -2.37
N GLN A 441 -16.60 13.05 -1.33
CA GLN A 441 -16.70 14.08 -0.30
C GLN A 441 -15.37 14.23 0.47
N GLU A 442 -14.78 13.13 0.93
CA GLU A 442 -13.48 13.12 1.62
C GLU A 442 -12.38 13.76 0.75
N LYS A 443 -12.35 13.42 -0.55
CA LYS A 443 -11.40 14.02 -1.49
C LYS A 443 -11.63 15.53 -1.64
N GLN A 444 -12.87 15.98 -1.73
CA GLN A 444 -13.20 17.40 -1.80
C GLN A 444 -12.81 18.14 -0.51
N GLU A 445 -13.04 17.54 0.66
CA GLU A 445 -12.63 18.09 1.95
C GLU A 445 -11.11 18.19 2.08
N GLN A 446 -10.38 17.16 1.62
CA GLN A 446 -8.93 17.17 1.59
C GLN A 446 -8.39 18.29 0.68
N ILE A 447 -9.00 18.48 -0.50
CA ILE A 447 -8.67 19.58 -1.42
C ILE A 447 -8.95 20.93 -0.75
N LYS A 448 -10.12 21.12 -0.11
CA LYS A 448 -10.46 22.35 0.62
C LYS A 448 -9.46 22.62 1.76
N LYS A 449 -9.09 21.60 2.52
CA LYS A 449 -8.10 21.70 3.61
C LYS A 449 -6.72 22.07 3.08
N SER A 450 -6.29 21.48 1.97
CA SER A 450 -5.04 21.85 1.30
C SER A 450 -5.07 23.28 0.77
N HIS A 451 -6.15 23.72 0.16
CA HIS A 451 -6.30 25.11 -0.29
C HIS A 451 -6.25 26.10 0.87
N LYS A 452 -6.92 25.78 1.99
CA LYS A 452 -6.88 26.60 3.21
C LYS A 452 -5.46 26.69 3.77
N GLN A 453 -4.76 25.56 3.86
CA GLN A 453 -3.37 25.52 4.31
C GLN A 453 -2.45 26.34 3.39
N ASN A 454 -2.58 26.18 2.07
CA ASN A 454 -1.83 26.97 1.11
C ASN A 454 -2.14 28.46 1.23
N GLN A 455 -3.41 28.83 1.47
CA GLN A 455 -3.80 30.22 1.70
C GLN A 455 -3.16 30.78 2.97
N ASP A 456 -3.14 30.01 4.06
CA ASP A 456 -2.51 30.41 5.33
C ASP A 456 -0.99 30.54 5.17
N ASP A 457 -0.36 29.65 4.41
CA ASP A 457 1.08 29.72 4.10
C ASP A 457 1.42 30.95 3.24
N ILE A 458 0.59 31.26 2.23
CA ILE A 458 0.73 32.49 1.43
C ILE A 458 0.54 33.73 2.31
N LYS A 459 -0.45 33.75 3.20
CA LYS A 459 -0.64 34.86 4.16
C LYS A 459 0.60 35.05 5.03
N LYS A 460 1.15 33.97 5.60
CA LYS A 460 2.40 34.02 6.39
C LYS A 460 3.58 34.53 5.57
N GLN A 461 3.69 34.16 4.29
CA GLN A 461 4.72 34.68 3.40
C GLN A 461 4.55 36.18 3.13
N ILE A 462 3.32 36.64 2.89
CA ILE A 462 3.00 38.06 2.67
C ILE A 462 3.27 38.87 3.94
N GLU A 463 2.84 38.41 5.11
CA GLU A 463 3.15 39.05 6.39
C GLU A 463 4.66 39.07 6.66
N GLY A 464 5.35 37.97 6.39
CA GLY A 464 6.80 37.88 6.47
C GLY A 464 7.53 38.84 5.52
N GLN A 465 6.98 39.12 4.34
CA GLN A 465 7.52 40.11 3.41
C GLN A 465 7.17 41.55 3.81
N ARG A 466 5.92 41.82 4.22
CA ARG A 466 5.50 43.14 4.72
C ARG A 466 6.31 43.57 5.94
N ASN A 467 6.56 42.66 6.88
CA ASN A 467 7.39 42.95 8.06
C ASN A 467 8.86 43.19 7.70
N LYS A 468 9.35 42.64 6.58
CA LYS A 468 10.69 42.95 6.05
C LYS A 468 10.74 44.32 5.37
N SER A 469 9.72 44.69 4.60
CA SER A 469 9.70 45.97 3.87
C SER A 469 9.37 47.17 4.77
N LEU A 470 8.51 47.01 5.78
CA LEU A 470 8.17 48.09 6.73
C LEU A 470 9.35 48.53 7.61
N HIS A 471 10.39 47.72 7.73
CA HIS A 471 11.61 48.00 8.49
C HIS A 471 12.88 47.87 7.64
N GLU A 472 12.75 48.06 6.32
CA GLU A 472 13.88 48.05 5.39
C GLU A 472 14.74 49.31 5.60
N LYS A 473 15.58 49.26 6.64
CA LYS A 473 16.69 50.18 6.83
C LYS A 473 17.68 49.92 5.71
N MET A 474 18.23 50.99 5.13
CA MET A 474 19.33 50.89 4.17
C MET A 474 20.37 49.88 4.64
N SER A 475 20.83 49.04 3.71
CA SER A 475 21.89 48.07 3.98
C SER A 475 23.12 48.79 4.53
N LYS A 476 23.92 48.10 5.36
CA LYS A 476 25.14 48.67 5.96
C LYS A 476 26.09 49.28 4.91
N LEU A 477 26.12 48.68 3.71
CA LEU A 477 26.90 49.16 2.56
C LEU A 477 26.32 50.46 1.97
N GLU A 478 25.00 50.53 1.79
CA GLU A 478 24.30 51.71 1.30
C GLU A 478 24.42 52.89 2.29
N LEU A 479 24.33 52.61 3.61
CA LEU A 479 24.57 53.60 4.66
C LEU A 479 26.01 54.16 4.62
N LEU A 480 26.99 53.33 4.25
CA LEU A 480 28.38 53.76 4.12
C LEU A 480 28.60 54.60 2.87
N GLN A 481 28.01 54.20 1.73
CA GLN A 481 28.08 54.95 0.47
C GLN A 481 27.39 56.31 0.59
N ASN A 482 26.23 56.36 1.27
CA ASN A 482 25.47 57.58 1.49
C ASN A 482 25.92 58.38 2.73
N LYS A 483 27.02 57.99 3.39
CA LYS A 483 27.48 58.57 4.67
C LYS A 483 27.65 60.09 4.62
N ASN A 484 28.20 60.62 3.53
CA ASN A 484 28.44 62.07 3.39
C ASN A 484 27.14 62.84 3.14
N LEU A 485 26.22 62.30 2.34
CA LEU A 485 24.89 62.87 2.10
C LEU A 485 24.05 62.89 3.38
N LEU A 486 24.03 61.78 4.12
CA LEU A 486 23.31 61.68 5.39
C LEU A 486 23.89 62.60 6.48
N LYS A 487 25.20 62.83 6.48
CA LYS A 487 25.86 63.79 7.37
C LYS A 487 25.48 65.24 7.03
N ASN A 488 25.35 65.57 5.74
CA ASN A 488 24.94 66.90 5.30
C ASN A 488 23.46 67.17 5.63
N ILE A 489 22.57 66.21 5.37
CA ILE A 489 21.14 66.29 5.72
C ILE A 489 20.93 66.42 7.24
N ALA A 490 21.76 65.76 8.05
CA ALA A 490 21.70 65.88 9.51
C ALA A 490 22.20 67.23 10.04
N ASN A 491 22.98 67.97 9.25
CA ASN A 491 23.49 69.30 9.59
C ASN A 491 22.62 70.44 9.04
N ASP A 492 21.71 70.15 8.10
CA ASP A 492 20.71 71.10 7.62
C ASP A 492 19.67 71.40 8.71
N GLN A 493 19.56 72.68 9.09
CA GLN A 493 18.76 73.12 10.24
C GLN A 493 17.25 73.16 9.98
N GLU A 494 16.80 72.97 8.74
CA GLU A 494 15.37 73.00 8.38
C GLU A 494 14.62 71.70 8.76
N ILE A 495 15.33 70.60 9.02
CA ILE A 495 14.71 69.29 9.29
C ILE A 495 14.67 69.03 10.81
N LYS A 496 13.50 69.26 11.43
CA LYS A 496 13.25 69.06 12.89
C LYS A 496 13.09 67.58 13.31
N THR A 497 13.94 66.67 12.85
CA THR A 497 13.93 65.27 13.32
C THR A 497 15.21 64.91 14.07
N LYS A 498 15.07 64.16 15.18
CA LYS A 498 16.21 63.77 16.04
C LYS A 498 16.93 62.57 15.42
N PHE A 499 18.14 62.78 14.90
CA PHE A 499 18.98 61.71 14.34
C PHE A 499 19.78 60.97 15.43
N ARG A 500 19.81 59.63 15.36
CA ARG A 500 20.66 58.79 16.24
C ARG A 500 21.87 58.27 15.45
N LYS A 501 23.08 58.63 15.87
CA LYS A 501 24.33 58.15 15.25
C LYS A 501 24.50 56.66 15.54
N VAL A 502 24.62 55.85 14.48
CA VAL A 502 24.90 54.41 14.58
C VAL A 502 26.27 54.15 13.94
N ASN A 503 27.19 53.56 14.69
CA ASN A 503 28.50 53.16 14.17
C ASN A 503 28.36 51.83 13.43
N VAL A 504 28.69 51.81 12.15
CA VAL A 504 28.59 50.63 11.29
C VAL A 504 29.99 50.27 10.80
N SER A 505 30.50 49.09 11.18
CA SER A 505 31.74 48.51 10.64
C SER A 505 31.41 47.33 9.72
N LEU A 506 32.15 47.22 8.60
CA LEU A 506 32.16 46.04 7.74
C LEU A 506 33.04 44.98 8.41
N LYS A 507 32.43 44.05 9.14
CA LYS A 507 33.02 42.75 9.49
C LYS A 507 32.21 41.67 8.83
#